data_AF-A0A2T0B1N1-F1
#
_entry.id   AF-A0A2T0B1N1-F1
#
_cell.length_a   1.000
_cell.length_b   1.000
_cell.length_c   1.000
_cell.angle_alpha   90.00
_cell.angle_beta   90.00
_cell.angle_gamma   90.00
#
_symmetry.space_group_name_H-M   'P 1'
#
loop_
_entity.id
_entity.type
_entity.pdbx_description
1 polymer ?
#
loop_
_entity_poly.entity_id
_entity_poly.type
_entity_poly.pdbx_seq_one_letter_code
_entity_poly.pdbx_strand_id
1 'polypeptide(L)' 'MSVIAMSQQYRVRPSEIIGLVNDYEAFCFDEACAYIMSKMQEEDSPKPRFIDDENKNKQNNNDVIEWLKVNNEKG' A
#
# COMPACT_ATOMS: atom_id res chain seq x y z
N MET A 1 -6.86 -1.32 4.93
CA MET A 1 -8.10 -1.03 4.15
C MET A 1 -7.73 -0.06 3.05
N SER A 2 -8.19 -0.27 1.81
CA SER A 2 -7.95 0.66 0.69
C SER A 2 -9.10 1.66 0.59
N VAL A 3 -8.81 2.96 0.62
CA VAL A 3 -9.80 4.05 0.48
C VAL A 3 -10.60 3.90 -0.81
N ILE A 4 -9.91 3.55 -1.91
CA ILE A 4 -10.52 3.34 -3.22
C ILE A 4 -11.55 2.20 -3.19
N ALA A 5 -11.22 1.08 -2.54
CA ALA A 5 -12.14 -0.06 -2.44
C ALA A 5 -13.41 0.28 -1.63
N MET A 6 -13.26 1.05 -0.54
CA MET A 6 -14.40 1.49 0.26
C MET A 6 -15.29 2.49 -0.49
N SER A 7 -14.67 3.44 -1.20
CA SER A 7 -15.36 4.39 -2.06
C SER A 7 -16.24 3.69 -3.10
N GLN A 8 -15.72 2.65 -3.77
CA GLN A 8 -16.49 1.84 -4.73
C GLN A 8 -17.65 1.08 -4.06
N GLN A 9 -17.39 0.44 -2.91
CA GLN A 9 -18.40 -0.37 -2.22
C GLN A 9 -19.58 0.48 -1.73
N TYR A 10 -19.30 1.66 -1.18
CA TYR A 10 -20.33 2.54 -0.62
C TYR A 10 -20.85 3.59 -1.62
N ARG A 11 -20.26 3.67 -2.82
CA ARG A 11 -20.60 4.66 -3.86
C ARG A 11 -20.55 6.10 -3.37
N VAL A 12 -19.53 6.43 -2.61
CA VAL A 12 -19.22 7.78 -2.12
C VAL A 12 -17.82 8.17 -2.58
N ARG A 13 -17.49 9.46 -2.58
CA ARG A 13 -16.18 9.93 -3.04
C ARG A 13 -15.07 9.51 -2.07
N PRO A 14 -13.84 9.27 -2.57
CA PRO A 14 -12.67 9.00 -1.72
C PRO A 14 -12.47 10.04 -0.60
N SER A 15 -12.65 11.33 -0.91
CA SER A 15 -12.57 12.44 0.04
C SER A 15 -13.59 12.31 1.18
N GLU A 16 -14.80 11.82 0.88
CA GLU A 16 -15.86 11.58 1.87
C GLU A 16 -15.54 10.40 2.80
N ILE A 17 -14.84 9.37 2.30
CA ILE A 17 -14.38 8.25 3.13
C ILE A 17 -13.37 8.70 4.19
N ILE A 18 -12.49 9.64 3.86
CA ILE A 18 -11.46 10.15 4.79
C ILE A 18 -11.89 11.41 5.54
N GLY A 19 -13.10 11.93 5.27
CA GLY A 19 -13.65 13.10 5.93
C GLY A 19 -12.93 14.41 5.58
N LEU A 20 -12.46 14.56 4.34
CA LEU A 20 -11.79 15.78 3.89
C LEU A 20 -12.82 16.90 3.67
N VAL A 21 -12.69 17.99 4.43
CA VAL A 21 -13.70 19.07 4.47
C VAL A 21 -13.36 20.23 3.54
N ASN A 22 -12.08 20.44 3.23
CA ASN A 22 -11.68 21.49 2.31
C ASN A 22 -12.04 21.10 0.87
N ASP A 23 -12.89 21.89 0.21
CA ASP A 23 -13.42 21.58 -1.11
C ASP A 23 -12.32 21.43 -2.19
N TYR A 24 -11.29 22.26 -2.15
CA TYR A 24 -10.20 22.21 -3.12
C TYR A 24 -9.36 20.95 -2.94
N GLU A 25 -8.96 20.65 -1.70
CA GLU A 25 -8.20 19.45 -1.40
C GLU A 25 -9.01 18.19 -1.71
N ALA A 26 -10.32 18.22 -1.44
CA ALA A 26 -11.22 17.08 -1.65
C ALA A 26 -11.34 16.77 -3.14
N PHE A 27 -11.53 17.82 -3.95
CA PHE A 27 -11.52 17.71 -5.40
C PHE A 27 -10.20 17.14 -5.92
N CYS A 28 -9.05 17.71 -5.51
CA CYS A 28 -7.74 17.22 -5.95
C CYS A 28 -7.51 15.74 -5.56
N PHE A 29 -7.95 15.34 -4.38
CA PHE A 29 -7.81 13.98 -3.89
C PHE A 29 -8.70 12.99 -4.67
N ASP A 30 -9.94 13.36 -4.94
CA ASP A 30 -10.88 12.56 -5.71
C ASP A 30 -10.39 12.36 -7.16
N GLU A 31 -9.92 13.42 -7.80
CA GLU A 31 -9.33 13.38 -9.15
C GLU A 31 -8.08 12.48 -9.21
N ALA A 32 -7.17 12.61 -8.24
CA ALA A 32 -5.98 11.76 -8.16
C ALA A 32 -6.36 10.27 -8.02
N CYS A 33 -7.35 9.97 -7.17
CA CYS A 33 -7.87 8.61 -7.01
C CYS A 33 -8.51 8.08 -8.30
N ALA A 34 -9.28 8.92 -9.01
CA ALA A 34 -9.89 8.56 -10.29
C ALA A 34 -8.82 8.26 -11.36
N TYR A 35 -7.77 9.08 -11.46
CA TYR A 35 -6.66 8.86 -12.38
C TYR A 35 -5.93 7.55 -12.10
N ILE A 36 -5.57 7.28 -10.83
CA ILE A 36 -4.92 6.03 -10.43
C ILE A 36 -5.79 4.82 -10.80
N MET A 37 -7.10 4.90 -10.55
CA MET A 37 -8.03 3.82 -10.89
C MET A 37 -8.11 3.60 -12.39
N SER A 38 -8.21 4.67 -13.19
CA SER A 38 -8.21 4.59 -14.64
C SER A 38 -6.92 3.91 -15.14
N LYS A 39 -5.76 4.30 -14.58
CA LYS A 39 -4.50 3.67 -14.94
C LYS A 39 -4.48 2.20 -14.57
N MET A 40 -4.92 1.81 -13.38
CA MET A 40 -4.95 0.41 -12.96
C MET A 40 -5.87 -0.50 -13.80
N GLN A 41 -6.84 0.06 -14.53
CA GLN A 41 -7.76 -0.68 -15.40
C GLN A 41 -7.26 -0.85 -16.84
N GLU A 42 -6.17 -0.17 -17.23
CA GLU A 42 -5.56 -0.36 -18.56
C GLU A 42 -5.01 -1.80 -18.68
N GLU A 43 -5.27 -2.47 -19.81
CA GLU A 43 -4.95 -3.90 -20.02
C GLU A 43 -3.44 -4.19 -19.91
N ASP A 44 -2.61 -3.23 -20.31
CA ASP A 44 -1.14 -3.25 -20.23
C ASP A 44 -0.59 -2.32 -19.13
N SER A 45 -1.41 -1.99 -18.12
CA SER A 45 -1.00 -1.02 -17.12
C SER A 45 0.22 -1.51 -16.34
N PRO A 46 1.33 -0.75 -16.33
CA PRO A 46 2.47 -1.08 -15.48
C PRO A 46 2.00 -1.05 -14.02
N LYS A 47 2.12 -2.19 -13.34
CA LYS A 47 1.81 -2.26 -11.91
C LYS A 47 2.62 -1.18 -11.19
N PRO A 48 1.98 -0.32 -10.38
CA PRO A 48 2.70 0.74 -9.68
C PRO A 48 3.85 0.13 -8.87
N ARG A 49 5.08 0.56 -9.18
CA ARG A 49 6.26 0.24 -8.39
C ARG A 49 6.24 1.13 -7.16
N PHE A 50 5.66 0.62 -6.09
CA PHE A 50 5.87 1.21 -4.78
C PHE A 50 7.33 0.95 -4.39
N ILE A 51 8.03 2.01 -4.02
CA ILE A 51 9.33 1.88 -3.36
C ILE A 51 8.98 1.31 -1.99
N ASP A 52 9.07 0.00 -1.86
CA ASP A 52 9.07 -0.62 -0.55
C ASP A 52 10.28 -0.04 0.17
N ASP A 53 10.05 0.51 1.37
CA ASP A 53 11.12 0.98 2.25
C ASP A 53 12.15 -0.16 2.37
N GLU A 54 13.30 0.00 1.72
CA GLU A 54 14.34 -1.04 1.59
C GLU A 54 14.91 -1.47 2.95
N ASN A 55 14.46 -0.81 4.03
CA ASN A 55 14.81 -1.07 5.43
C ASN A 55 13.79 -1.91 6.22
N LYS A 56 12.87 -2.65 5.58
CA LYS A 56 12.31 -3.81 6.28
C LYS A 56 13.39 -4.88 6.32
N ASN A 57 14.14 -4.91 7.42
CA ASN A 57 15.04 -6.00 7.79
C ASN A 57 14.24 -7.31 7.77
N LYS A 58 14.19 -7.96 6.59
CA LYS A 58 13.73 -9.34 6.47
C LYS A 58 14.82 -10.13 7.17
N GLN A 59 14.63 -10.45 8.44
CA GLN A 59 15.36 -11.55 9.06
C GLN A 59 15.17 -12.73 8.12
N ASN A 60 16.21 -13.04 7.36
CA ASN A 60 16.10 -14.09 6.36
C ASN A 60 16.11 -15.41 7.15
N ASN A 61 15.47 -16.45 6.62
CA ASN A 61 15.39 -17.73 7.33
C ASN A 61 16.78 -18.32 7.61
N ASN A 62 17.81 -17.95 6.82
CA ASN A 62 19.17 -18.42 7.04
C ASN A 62 19.80 -17.78 8.28
N ASP A 63 19.54 -16.50 8.55
CA ASP A 63 20.03 -15.79 9.74
C ASP A 63 19.47 -16.42 11.02
N VAL A 64 18.19 -16.82 11.00
CA VAL A 64 17.53 -17.52 12.12
C VAL A 64 18.11 -18.92 12.32
N ILE A 65 18.36 -19.66 11.22
CA ILE A 65 18.97 -20.99 11.27
C ILE A 65 20.41 -20.91 11.81
N GLU A 66 21.17 -19.89 11.42
CA GLU A 66 22.53 -19.67 11.90
C GLU A 66 22.55 -19.36 13.40
N TRP A 67 21.67 -18.46 13.86
CA TRP A 67 21.52 -18.17 15.28
C TRP A 67 21.15 -19.41 16.12
N LEU A 68 20.24 -20.26 15.62
CA LEU A 68 19.87 -21.50 16.30
C LEU A 68 21.06 -22.48 16.43
N LYS A 69 21.89 -22.61 15.39
CA LYS A 69 23.09 -23.46 15.43
C LYS A 69 24.09 -22.97 16.47
N VAL A 70 24.41 -21.67 16.44
CA VAL A 70 25.38 -21.06 17.35
C VAL A 70 24.99 -21.24 18.84
N ASN A 71 23.70 -21.23 19.16
CA ASN A 71 23.23 -21.39 20.53
C ASN A 71 23.05 -22.85 20.95
N ASN A 72 22.88 -23.78 20.01
CA ASN A 72 22.82 -25.22 20.29
C ASN A 72 24.21 -25.86 20.45
N GLU A 73 25.26 -25.28 19.87
CA GLU A 73 26.65 -25.78 20.00
C GLU A 73 27.36 -25.28 21.28
N LYS A 74 26.75 -24.35 22.01
CA LYS A 74 27.30 -23.76 23.24
C LYS A 74 26.69 -24.34 24.53
N GLY A 75 25.76 -25.29 24.42
CA GLY A 75 25.20 -26.06 25.55
C GLY A 75 25.71 -27.48 25.54
#